data_AF-A0A6I5A565-F1
#
_entry.id   AF-A0A6I5A565-F1
#
_cell.length_a   1.000
_cell.length_b   1.000
_cell.length_c   1.000
_cell.angle_alpha   90.00
_cell.angle_beta   90.00
_cell.angle_gamma   90.00
#
_symmetry.space_group_name_H-M   'P 1'
#
loop_
_entity.id
_entity.type
_entity.pdbx_description
1 polymer ?
#
loop_
_entity_poly.entity_id
_entity_poly.type
_entity_poly.pdbx_seq_one_letter_code
_entity_poly.pdbx_strand_id
1 'polypeptide(L)'
;MDIWKDSHDSVSLYDDPTLDIEMFRWDRRPDLNLDVVQHRILTGQITETDIDIAVTLARATLLTEKQLRALYKPKFPQEHKLGTRLRVLQKNGWLDAWRVESSYNKREYLWSIGIAAKNYLGFLLGLKDLPNPIKIASSIDGHLFYPLLNDIRIQLLQKKVLDRNKFLFFPFISPEVEQPHAVFQLDTPAGKMEFIVERLQQKSRPLRFMKRKLSQYRKYHAKHETLPKVFEDSKQTVLVWSVSADEGIRSLVHSFDSFEQDFMQLFIVDEHLHNIRTAWRTAEQEENDVSIDVFDMDFIT
;
A
#
# COMPACT_ATOMS: atom_id res chain seq x y z
N MET A 1 21.38 14.72 4.17
CA MET A 1 20.15 14.30 3.47
C MET A 1 19.09 14.40 4.52
N ASP A 2 18.24 15.42 4.42
CA ASP A 2 17.27 15.69 5.48
C ASP A 2 16.23 14.58 5.48
N ILE A 3 16.00 14.02 6.67
CA ILE A 3 15.05 12.94 6.86
C ILE A 3 13.70 13.59 7.10
N TRP A 4 12.69 13.20 6.34
CA TRP A 4 11.36 13.75 6.53
C TRP A 4 10.78 13.22 7.83
N LYS A 5 10.47 14.13 8.74
CA LYS A 5 9.86 13.83 10.00
C LYS A 5 8.42 14.31 10.03
N ASP A 6 7.61 13.61 10.80
CA ASP A 6 6.26 14.03 11.11
C ASP A 6 6.26 15.17 12.13
N SER A 7 5.06 15.69 12.42
CA SER A 7 4.82 16.70 13.45
C SER A 7 5.25 16.32 14.88
N HIS A 8 5.65 15.07 15.12
CA HIS A 8 6.15 14.54 16.39
C HIS A 8 7.66 14.24 16.38
N ASP A 9 8.40 14.76 15.38
CA ASP A 9 9.83 14.49 15.15
C ASP A 9 10.14 13.00 14.89
N SER A 10 9.12 12.24 14.46
CA SER A 10 9.19 10.80 14.19
C SER A 10 9.34 10.54 12.69
N VAL A 11 10.03 9.46 12.33
CA VAL A 11 10.25 9.07 10.93
C VAL A 11 9.34 7.90 10.61
N SER A 12 8.62 7.95 9.49
CA SER A 12 7.82 6.79 9.07
C SER A 12 8.70 5.55 8.91
N LEU A 13 8.35 4.45 9.60
CA LEU A 13 9.14 3.21 9.63
C LEU A 13 9.55 2.73 8.24
N TYR A 14 8.64 2.83 7.26
CA TYR A 14 8.85 2.30 5.91
C TYR A 14 9.70 3.21 5.01
N ASP A 15 9.96 4.45 5.45
CA ASP A 15 10.86 5.40 4.78
C ASP A 15 12.15 5.66 5.56
N ASP A 16 12.25 5.12 6.78
CA ASP A 16 13.38 5.33 7.68
C ASP A 16 14.69 4.77 7.08
N PRO A 17 15.71 5.61 6.81
CA PRO A 17 17.00 5.20 6.28
C PRO A 17 17.67 4.06 7.06
N THR A 18 17.39 3.94 8.35
CA THR A 18 17.98 2.97 9.29
C THR A 18 17.17 1.68 9.44
N LEU A 19 16.09 1.49 8.67
CA LEU A 19 15.28 0.28 8.70
C LEU A 19 16.12 -0.99 8.50
N ASP A 20 16.02 -1.89 9.48
CA ASP A 20 16.49 -3.26 9.42
C ASP A 20 15.31 -4.21 9.17
N ILE A 21 15.54 -5.20 8.28
CA ILE A 21 14.51 -6.15 7.87
C ILE A 21 15.06 -7.57 7.95
N GLU A 22 14.45 -8.38 8.81
CA GLU A 22 14.81 -9.78 8.98
C GLU A 22 13.63 -10.69 8.65
N MET A 23 13.79 -11.58 7.67
CA MET A 23 12.78 -12.60 7.37
C MET A 23 12.80 -13.72 8.42
N PHE A 24 11.63 -14.14 8.89
CA PHE A 24 11.53 -15.30 9.77
C PHE A 24 11.84 -16.58 9.00
N ARG A 25 12.78 -17.37 9.55
CA ARG A 25 13.07 -18.71 9.03
C ARG A 25 11.87 -19.63 9.25
N TRP A 26 11.61 -20.49 8.27
CA TRP A 26 10.68 -21.59 8.45
C TRP A 26 11.33 -22.67 9.32
N ASP A 27 10.56 -23.31 10.21
CA ASP A 27 11.06 -24.42 11.03
C ASP A 27 11.28 -25.67 10.18
N ARG A 28 10.56 -25.79 9.06
CA ARG A 28 10.60 -26.91 8.10
C ARG A 28 10.42 -26.39 6.68
N ARG A 29 10.74 -27.22 5.68
CA ARG A 29 10.41 -26.89 4.29
C ARG A 29 8.89 -26.69 4.17
N PRO A 30 8.41 -25.65 3.46
CA PRO A 30 6.98 -25.44 3.24
C PRO A 30 6.34 -26.67 2.60
N ASP A 31 5.13 -27.01 3.04
CA ASP A 31 4.38 -28.14 2.48
C ASP A 31 3.84 -27.78 1.10
N LEU A 32 4.57 -28.19 0.05
CA LEU A 32 4.20 -27.91 -1.34
C LEU A 32 3.19 -28.90 -1.92
N ASN A 33 3.00 -30.06 -1.26
CA ASN A 33 2.06 -31.07 -1.71
C ASN A 33 0.63 -30.70 -1.28
N LEU A 34 -0.27 -30.56 -2.27
CA LEU A 34 -1.66 -30.21 -2.06
C LEU A 34 -2.41 -31.20 -1.17
N ASP A 35 -2.09 -32.50 -1.24
CA ASP A 35 -2.73 -33.53 -0.41
C ASP A 35 -2.45 -33.29 1.08
N VAL A 36 -1.21 -32.88 1.40
CA VAL A 36 -0.80 -32.56 2.77
C VAL A 36 -1.54 -31.32 3.26
N VAL A 37 -1.63 -30.28 2.43
CA VAL A 37 -2.35 -29.06 2.77
C VAL A 37 -3.85 -29.35 2.97
N GLN A 38 -4.46 -30.12 2.08
CA GLN A 38 -5.86 -30.50 2.18
C GLN A 38 -6.13 -31.33 3.44
N HIS A 39 -5.25 -32.27 3.77
CA HIS A 39 -5.34 -33.02 5.02
C HIS A 39 -5.28 -32.11 6.25
N ARG A 40 -4.43 -31.08 6.24
CA ARG A 40 -4.37 -30.09 7.34
C ARG A 40 -5.63 -29.26 7.48
N ILE A 41 -6.31 -28.97 6.37
CA ILE A 41 -7.60 -28.29 6.39
C ILE A 41 -8.68 -29.22 6.95
N LEU A 42 -8.74 -30.46 6.46
CA LEU A 42 -9.71 -31.47 6.92
C LEU A 42 -9.55 -31.81 8.40
N THR A 43 -8.31 -31.79 8.92
CA THR A 43 -8.01 -32.03 10.34
C THR A 43 -8.10 -30.77 11.21
N GLY A 44 -8.44 -29.62 10.64
CA GLY A 44 -8.56 -28.35 11.36
C GLY A 44 -7.24 -27.70 11.77
N GLN A 45 -6.09 -28.23 11.34
CA GLN A 45 -4.79 -27.60 11.55
C GLN A 45 -4.68 -26.26 10.80
N ILE A 46 -5.36 -26.14 9.65
CA ILE A 46 -5.65 -24.89 8.94
C ILE A 46 -7.17 -24.70 8.99
N THR A 47 -7.62 -23.64 9.64
CA THR A 47 -9.04 -23.32 9.81
C THR A 47 -9.53 -22.43 8.66
N GLU A 48 -10.85 -22.30 8.52
CA GLU A 48 -11.46 -21.36 7.58
C GLU A 48 -10.97 -19.92 7.78
N THR A 49 -10.73 -19.52 9.04
CA THR A 49 -10.18 -18.18 9.34
C THR A 49 -8.77 -18.01 8.79
N ASP A 50 -7.96 -19.06 8.74
CA ASP A 50 -6.60 -18.97 8.17
C ASP A 50 -6.61 -18.91 6.64
N ILE A 51 -7.61 -19.55 6.02
CA ILE A 51 -7.87 -19.42 4.59
C ILE A 51 -8.30 -17.97 4.28
N ASP A 52 -9.20 -17.39 5.08
CA ASP A 52 -9.64 -16.00 4.94
C ASP A 52 -8.47 -15.00 5.09
N ILE A 53 -7.59 -15.22 6.08
CA ILE A 53 -6.36 -14.44 6.26
C ILE A 53 -5.48 -14.55 5.01
N ALA A 54 -5.30 -15.76 4.47
CA ALA A 54 -4.50 -15.96 3.26
C ALA A 54 -5.12 -15.31 2.03
N VAL A 55 -6.45 -15.34 1.86
CA VAL A 55 -7.16 -14.62 0.79
C VAL A 55 -7.00 -13.10 0.94
N THR A 56 -7.05 -12.59 2.16
CA THR A 56 -6.84 -11.17 2.47
C THR A 56 -5.42 -10.76 2.09
N LEU A 57 -4.42 -11.53 2.51
CA LEU A 57 -3.01 -11.29 2.17
C LEU A 57 -2.74 -11.47 0.67
N ALA A 58 -3.40 -12.40 -0.01
CA ALA A 58 -3.30 -12.56 -1.45
C ALA A 58 -3.78 -11.30 -2.20
N ARG A 59 -4.85 -10.67 -1.72
CA ARG A 59 -5.42 -9.45 -2.33
C ARG A 59 -4.69 -8.17 -1.94
N ALA A 60 -4.08 -8.15 -0.77
CA ALA A 60 -3.34 -7.00 -0.24
C ALA A 60 -1.84 -7.06 -0.54
N THR A 61 -1.33 -8.22 -0.96
CA THR A 61 0.08 -8.57 -1.15
C THR A 61 0.90 -8.60 0.14
N LEU A 62 0.88 -7.52 0.93
CA LEU A 62 1.65 -7.38 2.16
C LEU A 62 0.88 -6.52 3.16
N LEU A 63 0.70 -7.00 4.40
CA LEU A 63 0.05 -6.27 5.48
C LEU A 63 0.88 -6.28 6.75
N THR A 64 0.75 -5.24 7.55
CA THR A 64 1.29 -5.24 8.92
C THR A 64 0.42 -6.11 9.83
N GLU A 65 1.00 -6.57 10.93
CA GLU A 65 0.22 -7.25 11.97
C GLU A 65 -0.87 -6.32 12.54
N LYS A 66 -0.61 -5.02 12.66
CA LYS A 66 -1.58 -4.01 13.12
C LYS A 66 -2.80 -3.93 12.18
N GLN A 67 -2.57 -3.98 10.87
CA GLN A 67 -3.65 -4.00 9.87
C GLN A 67 -4.46 -5.30 9.96
N LEU A 68 -3.79 -6.46 10.06
CA LEU A 68 -4.47 -7.73 10.25
C LEU A 68 -5.31 -7.75 11.55
N ARG A 69 -4.78 -7.19 12.64
CA ARG A 69 -5.51 -7.03 13.91
C ARG A 69 -6.77 -6.20 13.75
N ALA A 70 -6.70 -5.08 13.03
CA ALA A 70 -7.86 -4.24 12.78
C ALA A 70 -8.93 -4.98 11.96
N LEU A 71 -8.53 -5.70 10.91
CA LEU A 71 -9.43 -6.45 10.03
C LEU A 71 -10.07 -7.67 10.72
N TYR A 72 -9.33 -8.35 11.58
CA TYR A 72 -9.73 -9.61 12.20
C TYR A 72 -10.12 -9.49 13.68
N LYS A 73 -10.26 -8.26 14.20
CA LYS A 73 -10.68 -7.99 15.59
C LYS A 73 -11.92 -8.79 16.04
N PRO A 74 -12.98 -8.97 15.22
CA PRO A 74 -14.13 -9.78 15.62
C PRO A 74 -13.81 -11.27 15.82
N LYS A 75 -12.87 -11.83 15.04
CA LYS A 75 -12.45 -13.23 15.10
C LYS A 75 -11.36 -13.49 16.14
N PHE A 76 -10.53 -12.48 16.42
CA PHE A 76 -9.46 -12.53 17.42
C PHE A 76 -9.57 -11.34 18.40
N PRO A 77 -10.46 -11.42 19.40
CA PRO A 77 -10.67 -10.32 20.34
C PRO A 77 -9.47 -10.07 21.27
N GLN A 78 -8.66 -11.09 21.53
CA GLN A 78 -7.44 -10.97 22.32
C GLN A 78 -6.23 -10.76 21.41
N GLU A 79 -5.44 -9.73 21.72
CA GLU A 79 -4.32 -9.33 20.87
C GLU A 79 -3.31 -10.48 20.64
N HIS A 80 -2.84 -11.15 21.67
CA HIS A 80 -1.81 -12.18 21.49
C HIS A 80 -2.25 -13.36 20.60
N LYS A 81 -3.55 -13.69 20.54
CA LYS A 81 -4.05 -14.87 19.82
C LYS A 81 -3.79 -14.81 18.31
N LEU A 82 -4.02 -13.65 17.67
CA LEU A 82 -3.76 -13.51 16.23
C LEU A 82 -2.26 -13.66 15.95
N GLY A 83 -1.40 -12.97 16.70
CA GLY A 83 0.06 -13.07 16.55
C GLY A 83 0.56 -14.51 16.71
N THR A 84 0.10 -15.22 17.74
CA THR A 84 0.42 -16.65 17.93
C THR A 84 -0.05 -17.49 16.74
N ARG A 85 -1.25 -17.24 16.21
CA ARG A 85 -1.77 -17.99 15.06
C ARG A 85 -0.95 -17.73 13.79
N LEU A 86 -0.66 -16.47 13.49
CA LEU A 86 0.16 -16.07 12.34
C LEU A 86 1.55 -16.72 12.41
N ARG A 87 2.16 -16.80 13.59
CA ARG A 87 3.43 -17.52 13.81
C ARG A 87 3.35 -19.01 13.50
N VAL A 88 2.27 -19.69 13.90
CA VAL A 88 2.05 -21.10 13.58
C VAL A 88 1.94 -21.30 12.05
N LEU A 89 1.20 -20.42 11.38
CA LEU A 89 1.08 -20.43 9.91
C LEU A 89 2.38 -20.03 9.20
N GLN A 90 3.26 -19.25 9.81
CA GLN A 90 4.56 -18.98 9.22
C GLN A 90 5.51 -20.17 9.34
N LYS A 91 5.52 -20.84 10.50
CA LYS A 91 6.40 -22.00 10.73
C LYS A 91 6.14 -23.16 9.77
N ASN A 92 4.92 -23.29 9.27
CA ASN A 92 4.54 -24.33 8.32
C ASN A 92 4.57 -23.88 6.83
N GLY A 93 5.05 -22.65 6.56
CA GLY A 93 5.16 -22.10 5.20
C GLY A 93 3.82 -21.70 4.56
N TRP A 94 2.74 -21.61 5.34
CA TRP A 94 1.46 -21.06 4.89
C TRP A 94 1.55 -19.55 4.69
N LEU A 95 2.24 -18.85 5.60
CA LEU A 95 2.54 -17.42 5.52
C LEU A 95 4.04 -17.17 5.51
N ASP A 96 4.44 -16.05 4.93
CA ASP A 96 5.78 -15.49 5.10
C ASP A 96 5.71 -14.26 6.01
N ALA A 97 6.76 -14.04 6.79
CA ALA A 97 6.81 -12.94 7.74
C ALA A 97 8.19 -12.30 7.81
N TRP A 98 8.19 -10.99 8.05
CA TRP A 98 9.40 -10.20 8.28
C TRP A 98 9.26 -9.42 9.59
N ARG A 99 10.37 -9.30 10.31
CA ARG A 99 10.57 -8.34 11.38
C ARG A 99 11.13 -7.08 10.75
N VAL A 100 10.50 -5.95 11.05
CA VAL A 100 10.98 -4.64 10.64
C VAL A 100 11.18 -3.78 11.88
N GLU A 101 12.35 -3.16 12.01
CA GLU A 101 12.67 -2.27 13.12
C GLU A 101 13.65 -1.19 12.65
N SER A 102 13.64 -0.04 13.29
CA SER A 102 14.54 1.05 12.96
C SER A 102 14.98 1.76 14.24
N SER A 103 15.88 2.72 14.11
CA SER A 103 16.38 3.48 15.28
C SER A 103 15.28 4.35 15.91
N TYR A 104 14.31 4.78 15.11
CA TYR A 104 13.25 5.70 15.52
C TYR A 104 11.93 5.01 15.86
N ASN A 105 11.70 3.79 15.36
CA ASN A 105 10.42 3.11 15.48
C ASN A 105 10.52 1.78 16.21
N LYS A 106 9.44 1.47 16.95
CA LYS A 106 9.27 0.14 17.53
C LYS A 106 9.16 -0.91 16.43
N ARG A 107 9.52 -2.12 16.80
CA ARG A 107 9.40 -3.31 15.95
C ARG A 107 7.96 -3.52 15.47
N GLU A 108 7.83 -3.74 14.17
CA GLU A 108 6.61 -4.23 13.53
C GLU A 108 6.85 -5.56 12.81
N TYR A 109 5.76 -6.22 12.43
CA TYR A 109 5.78 -7.47 11.68
C TYR A 109 4.96 -7.32 10.41
N LEU A 110 5.57 -7.72 9.30
CA LEU A 110 4.94 -7.76 7.98
C LEU A 110 4.60 -9.19 7.62
N TRP A 111 3.48 -9.39 6.95
CA TRP A 111 2.94 -10.68 6.60
C TRP A 111 2.53 -10.73 5.13
N SER A 112 2.86 -11.82 4.45
CA SER A 112 2.43 -12.16 3.08
C SER A 112 1.97 -13.62 3.05
N ILE A 113 1.27 -14.02 1.99
CA ILE A 113 1.07 -15.45 1.71
C ILE A 113 2.43 -16.13 1.48
N GLY A 114 2.57 -17.34 2.00
CA GLY A 114 3.68 -18.24 1.72
C GLY A 114 3.39 -19.13 0.51
N ILE A 115 4.35 -19.96 0.13
CA ILE A 115 4.25 -20.81 -1.08
C ILE A 115 3.10 -21.82 -0.95
N ALA A 116 2.89 -22.40 0.23
CA ALA A 116 1.82 -23.38 0.44
C ALA A 116 0.43 -22.75 0.24
N ALA A 117 0.20 -21.57 0.82
CA ALA A 117 -1.05 -20.84 0.62
C ALA A 117 -1.23 -20.41 -0.85
N LYS A 118 -0.18 -19.91 -1.52
CA LYS A 118 -0.26 -19.55 -2.93
C LYS A 118 -0.73 -20.73 -3.79
N ASN A 119 -0.15 -21.91 -3.61
CA ASN A 119 -0.50 -23.10 -4.39
C ASN A 119 -1.94 -23.54 -4.10
N TYR A 120 -2.34 -23.56 -2.82
CA TYR A 120 -3.71 -23.89 -2.43
C TYR A 120 -4.74 -22.93 -3.03
N LEU A 121 -4.55 -21.63 -2.83
CA LEU A 121 -5.45 -20.59 -3.30
C LEU A 121 -5.56 -20.57 -4.84
N GLY A 122 -4.44 -20.79 -5.53
CA GLY A 122 -4.42 -20.80 -6.99
C GLY A 122 -5.05 -22.05 -7.58
N PHE A 123 -4.69 -23.22 -7.06
CA PHE A 123 -5.14 -24.50 -7.62
C PHE A 123 -6.55 -24.87 -7.16
N LEU A 124 -6.87 -24.75 -5.87
CA LEU A 124 -8.14 -25.22 -5.31
C LEU A 124 -9.22 -24.14 -5.28
N LEU A 125 -8.87 -22.86 -5.05
CA LEU A 125 -9.85 -21.77 -5.07
C LEU A 125 -9.90 -21.01 -6.41
N GLY A 126 -9.04 -21.35 -7.36
CA GLY A 126 -9.01 -20.73 -8.68
C GLY A 126 -8.64 -19.23 -8.66
N LEU A 127 -7.99 -18.76 -7.59
CA LEU A 127 -7.58 -17.37 -7.50
C LEU A 127 -6.43 -17.09 -8.48
N LYS A 128 -6.58 -16.02 -9.26
CA LYS A 128 -5.59 -15.53 -10.23
C LYS A 128 -4.75 -14.41 -9.62
N ASP A 129 -3.64 -14.10 -10.27
CA ASP A 129 -2.77 -12.96 -9.95
C ASP A 129 -2.26 -12.94 -8.50
N LEU A 130 -2.03 -14.14 -7.95
CA LEU A 130 -1.53 -14.31 -6.59
C LEU A 130 -0.09 -13.78 -6.45
N PRO A 131 0.24 -13.10 -5.34
CA PRO A 131 1.59 -12.69 -5.01
C PRO A 131 2.60 -13.83 -5.16
N ASN A 132 3.82 -13.52 -5.62
CA ASN A 132 4.90 -14.49 -5.66
C ASN A 132 5.75 -14.38 -4.38
N PRO A 133 5.65 -15.34 -3.43
CA PRO A 133 6.31 -15.24 -2.13
C PRO A 133 7.84 -15.18 -2.26
N ILE A 134 8.41 -15.91 -3.22
CA ILE A 134 9.86 -15.93 -3.48
C ILE A 134 10.35 -14.54 -3.91
N LYS A 135 9.60 -13.88 -4.81
CA LYS A 135 9.94 -12.53 -5.28
C LYS A 135 9.88 -11.52 -4.14
N ILE A 136 8.83 -11.60 -3.32
CA ILE A 136 8.65 -10.72 -2.15
C ILE A 136 9.81 -10.92 -1.16
N ALA A 137 10.12 -12.18 -0.82
CA ALA A 137 11.22 -12.51 0.08
C ALA A 137 12.57 -12.01 -0.42
N SER A 138 12.85 -12.09 -1.72
CA SER A 138 14.12 -11.61 -2.29
C SER A 138 14.24 -10.09 -2.41
N SER A 139 13.14 -9.33 -2.32
CA SER A 139 13.13 -7.89 -2.61
C SER A 139 12.13 -7.11 -1.75
N ILE A 140 12.05 -7.45 -0.46
CA ILE A 140 11.05 -6.90 0.46
C ILE A 140 11.08 -5.37 0.57
N ASP A 141 12.26 -4.74 0.47
CA ASP A 141 12.42 -3.28 0.45
C ASP A 141 11.58 -2.62 -0.66
N GLY A 142 11.58 -3.23 -1.84
CA GLY A 142 10.81 -2.79 -3.00
C GLY A 142 9.31 -3.06 -2.87
N HIS A 143 8.83 -3.58 -1.74
CA HIS A 143 7.44 -3.93 -1.48
C HIS A 143 6.85 -3.22 -0.25
N LEU A 144 7.63 -2.37 0.44
CA LEU A 144 7.19 -1.67 1.65
C LEU A 144 6.13 -0.58 1.41
N PHE A 145 5.87 -0.18 0.16
CA PHE A 145 4.75 0.69 -0.16
C PHE A 145 3.39 -0.02 0.01
N TYR A 146 3.34 -1.37 -0.06
CA TYR A 146 2.08 -2.09 0.03
C TYR A 146 1.35 -1.85 1.36
N PRO A 147 1.98 -2.03 2.54
CA PRO A 147 1.36 -1.71 3.82
C PRO A 147 0.78 -0.29 3.87
N LEU A 148 1.52 0.72 3.41
CA LEU A 148 1.08 2.11 3.41
C LEU A 148 -0.15 2.33 2.52
N LEU A 149 -0.11 1.84 1.29
CA LEU A 149 -1.25 1.96 0.37
C LEU A 149 -2.44 1.10 0.81
N ASN A 150 -2.19 0.00 1.52
CA ASN A 150 -3.24 -0.80 2.12
C ASN A 150 -3.94 -0.07 3.28
N ASP A 151 -3.27 0.81 4.02
CA ASP A 151 -3.96 1.64 5.04
C ASP A 151 -5.01 2.54 4.39
N ILE A 152 -4.67 3.18 3.26
CA ILE A 152 -5.61 3.96 2.45
C ILE A 152 -6.79 3.07 2.03
N ARG A 153 -6.49 1.92 1.41
CA ARG A 153 -7.51 0.96 0.95
C ARG A 153 -8.43 0.50 2.07
N ILE A 154 -7.88 0.09 3.21
CA ILE A 154 -8.62 -0.43 4.36
C ILE A 154 -9.57 0.64 4.89
N GLN A 155 -9.09 1.88 5.06
CA GLN A 155 -9.92 2.98 5.55
C GLN A 155 -11.06 3.32 4.59
N LEU A 156 -10.78 3.42 3.29
CA LEU A 156 -11.81 3.68 2.28
C LEU A 156 -12.86 2.56 2.23
N LEU A 157 -12.45 1.29 2.36
CA LEU A 157 -13.37 0.14 2.46
C LEU A 157 -14.21 0.18 3.74
N GLN A 158 -13.61 0.52 4.89
CA GLN A 158 -14.32 0.63 6.16
C GLN A 158 -15.36 1.77 6.15
N LYS A 159 -15.04 2.87 5.46
CA LYS A 159 -15.93 4.00 5.20
C LYS A 159 -16.98 3.72 4.12
N LYS A 160 -16.91 2.56 3.45
CA LYS A 160 -17.83 2.13 2.38
C LYS A 160 -17.88 3.09 1.18
N VAL A 161 -16.82 3.87 0.97
CA VAL A 161 -16.70 4.78 -0.19
C VAL A 161 -15.97 4.13 -1.37
N LEU A 162 -15.36 2.96 -1.14
CA LEU A 162 -14.60 2.20 -2.13
C LEU A 162 -15.22 0.81 -2.31
N ASP A 163 -15.42 0.40 -3.57
CA ASP A 163 -15.69 -0.99 -3.91
C ASP A 163 -14.37 -1.79 -3.87
N ARG A 164 -14.44 -3.02 -3.34
CA ARG A 164 -13.30 -3.95 -3.25
C ARG A 164 -12.59 -4.18 -4.58
N ASN A 165 -13.31 -4.13 -5.70
CA ASN A 165 -12.77 -4.37 -7.04
C ASN A 165 -12.27 -3.09 -7.73
N LYS A 166 -12.48 -1.92 -7.10
CA LYS A 166 -12.10 -0.61 -7.62
C LYS A 166 -10.82 -0.09 -6.99
N PHE A 167 -9.96 -0.99 -6.47
CA PHE A 167 -8.61 -0.68 -6.00
C PHE A 167 -7.64 -1.71 -6.56
N LEU A 168 -6.72 -1.25 -7.40
CA LEU A 168 -5.79 -2.10 -8.15
C LEU A 168 -4.35 -1.67 -7.88
N PHE A 169 -3.46 -2.63 -7.64
CA PHE A 169 -2.02 -2.40 -7.57
C PHE A 169 -1.39 -2.65 -8.94
N PHE A 170 -0.46 -1.77 -9.34
CA PHE A 170 0.22 -1.83 -10.65
C PHE A 170 -0.69 -2.12 -11.85
N PRO A 171 -1.85 -1.43 -11.99
CA PRO A 171 -2.66 -1.62 -13.17
C PRO A 171 -1.89 -1.13 -14.40
N PHE A 172 -2.08 -1.83 -15.52
CA PHE A 172 -1.68 -1.30 -16.81
C PHE A 172 -2.59 -0.12 -17.17
N ILE A 173 -2.01 1.04 -17.41
CA ILE A 173 -2.73 2.29 -17.73
C ILE A 173 -2.51 2.74 -19.17
N SER A 174 -1.29 2.60 -19.69
CA SER A 174 -0.88 3.02 -21.03
C SER A 174 0.52 2.48 -21.33
N PRO A 175 0.90 2.21 -22.59
CA PRO A 175 2.28 1.90 -22.96
C PRO A 175 3.25 3.08 -22.77
N GLU A 176 2.74 4.31 -22.65
CA GLU A 176 3.56 5.53 -22.55
C GLU A 176 3.93 5.93 -21.12
N VAL A 177 3.26 5.33 -20.14
CA VAL A 177 3.40 5.68 -18.72
C VAL A 177 3.75 4.42 -17.93
N GLU A 178 4.79 4.50 -17.10
CA GLU A 178 5.12 3.39 -16.19
C GLU A 178 3.95 3.14 -15.25
N GLN A 179 3.66 1.86 -14.95
CA GLN A 179 2.57 1.48 -14.06
C GLN A 179 2.65 2.26 -12.72
N PRO A 180 1.55 2.85 -12.25
CA PRO A 180 1.50 3.50 -10.96
C PRO A 180 1.51 2.45 -9.85
N HIS A 181 1.81 2.87 -8.62
CA HIS A 181 1.78 1.94 -7.48
C HIS A 181 0.36 1.41 -7.23
N ALA A 182 -0.63 2.29 -7.26
CA ALA A 182 -2.04 1.89 -7.20
C ALA A 182 -2.93 2.82 -8.03
N VAL A 183 -4.11 2.33 -8.39
CA VAL A 183 -5.21 3.16 -8.90
C VAL A 183 -6.49 2.72 -8.22
N PHE A 184 -7.31 3.68 -7.81
CA PHE A 184 -8.63 3.39 -7.31
C PHE A 184 -9.69 4.37 -7.78
N GLN A 185 -10.95 3.96 -7.76
CA GLN A 185 -12.09 4.80 -8.12
C GLN A 185 -13.00 4.99 -6.91
N LEU A 186 -13.40 6.23 -6.68
CA LEU A 186 -14.41 6.59 -5.68
C LEU A 186 -15.64 7.19 -6.36
N ASP A 187 -16.81 6.92 -5.78
CA ASP A 187 -18.04 7.63 -6.11
C ASP A 187 -18.06 8.95 -5.33
N THR A 188 -17.86 10.08 -6.01
CA THR A 188 -17.90 11.43 -5.41
C THR A 188 -19.17 12.17 -5.84
N PRO A 189 -19.52 13.30 -5.18
CA PRO A 189 -20.63 14.13 -5.61
C PRO A 189 -20.50 14.65 -7.06
N ALA A 190 -19.27 14.82 -7.56
CA ALA A 190 -19.01 15.20 -8.95
C ALA A 190 -19.18 14.02 -9.93
N GLY A 191 -19.24 12.79 -9.41
CA GLY A 191 -19.32 11.53 -10.15
C GLY A 191 -18.13 10.63 -9.82
N LYS A 192 -17.97 9.58 -10.62
CA LYS A 192 -16.86 8.63 -10.45
C LYS A 192 -15.52 9.31 -10.75
N MET A 193 -14.64 9.33 -9.76
CA MET A 193 -13.30 9.89 -9.88
C MET A 193 -12.25 8.80 -9.69
N GLU A 194 -11.26 8.78 -10.56
CA GLU A 194 -10.10 7.91 -10.50
C GLU A 194 -8.93 8.61 -9.83
N PHE A 195 -8.23 7.90 -8.94
CA PHE A 195 -7.06 8.39 -8.23
C PHE A 195 -5.88 7.49 -8.59
N ILE A 196 -4.92 8.05 -9.32
CA ILE A 196 -3.65 7.38 -9.64
C ILE A 196 -2.67 7.69 -8.53
N VAL A 197 -2.22 6.68 -7.80
CA VAL A 197 -1.35 6.85 -6.62
C VAL A 197 0.09 6.46 -6.93
N GLU A 198 1.00 7.38 -6.64
CA GLU A 198 2.44 7.18 -6.71
C GLU A 198 3.05 7.39 -5.32
N ARG A 199 3.75 6.36 -4.80
CA ARG A 199 4.41 6.47 -3.49
C ARG A 199 5.78 7.14 -3.64
N LEU A 200 5.99 8.20 -2.87
CA LEU A 200 7.28 8.87 -2.71
C LEU A 200 8.00 8.26 -1.51
N GLN A 201 9.00 7.43 -1.78
CA GLN A 201 9.82 6.82 -0.74
C GLN A 201 11.13 7.59 -0.55
N GLN A 202 11.47 7.91 0.69
CA GLN A 202 12.65 8.75 0.99
C GLN A 202 13.96 8.09 0.55
N LYS A 203 14.09 6.77 0.75
CA LYS A 203 15.25 5.97 0.34
C LYS A 203 15.47 5.92 -1.18
N SER A 204 14.43 6.19 -1.96
CA SER A 204 14.40 5.91 -3.41
C SER A 204 14.57 7.15 -4.28
N ARG A 205 15.26 8.20 -3.78
CA ARG A 205 15.48 9.47 -4.48
C ARG A 205 14.14 10.08 -4.97
N PRO A 206 13.24 10.44 -4.04
CA PRO A 206 11.84 10.73 -4.34
C PRO A 206 11.65 11.89 -5.33
N LEU A 207 12.48 12.95 -5.26
CA LEU A 207 12.43 14.06 -6.21
C LEU A 207 12.67 13.61 -7.66
N ARG A 208 13.66 12.73 -7.87
CA ARG A 208 13.97 12.20 -9.21
C ARG A 208 12.84 11.33 -9.72
N PHE A 209 12.26 10.51 -8.83
CA PHE A 209 11.10 9.68 -9.16
C PHE A 209 9.89 10.54 -9.55
N MET A 210 9.56 11.55 -8.74
CA MET A 210 8.46 12.50 -8.99
C MET A 210 8.64 13.25 -10.32
N LYS A 211 9.81 13.85 -10.56
CA LYS A 211 10.14 14.54 -11.84
C LYS A 211 9.96 13.62 -13.05
N ARG A 212 10.42 12.36 -12.95
CA ARG A 212 10.28 11.36 -14.03
C ARG A 212 8.82 11.04 -14.31
N LYS A 213 8.04 10.73 -13.26
CA LYS A 213 6.62 10.37 -13.39
C LYS A 213 5.78 11.55 -13.91
N LEU A 214 6.00 12.77 -13.39
CA LEU A 214 5.34 13.96 -13.90
C LEU A 214 5.66 14.23 -15.37
N SER A 215 6.91 14.04 -15.79
CA SER A 215 7.25 14.15 -17.22
C SER A 215 6.47 13.16 -18.08
N GLN A 216 6.24 11.92 -17.63
CA GLN A 216 5.43 10.94 -18.34
C GLN A 216 3.95 11.35 -18.40
N TYR A 217 3.36 11.74 -17.27
CA TYR A 217 1.97 12.20 -17.21
C TYR A 217 1.72 13.47 -18.03
N ARG A 218 2.64 14.45 -17.99
CA ARG A 218 2.57 15.66 -18.83
C ARG A 218 2.62 15.34 -20.32
N LYS A 219 3.52 14.45 -20.75
CA LYS A 219 3.60 14.01 -22.16
C LYS A 219 2.31 13.33 -22.61
N TYR A 220 1.75 12.47 -21.76
CA TYR A 220 0.48 11.82 -22.04
C TYR A 220 -0.66 12.84 -22.11
N HIS A 221 -0.77 13.73 -21.13
CA HIS A 221 -1.80 14.78 -21.07
C HIS A 221 -1.72 15.73 -22.27
N ALA A 222 -0.53 16.16 -22.68
CA ALA A 222 -0.35 17.02 -23.86
C ALA A 222 -0.81 16.36 -25.17
N LYS A 223 -0.81 15.03 -25.24
CA LYS A 223 -1.23 14.26 -26.41
C LYS A 223 -2.71 13.89 -26.40
N HIS A 224 -3.27 13.65 -25.21
CA HIS A 224 -4.61 13.07 -25.03
C HIS A 224 -5.62 14.03 -24.37
N GLU A 225 -5.17 15.21 -23.92
CA GLU A 225 -5.95 16.21 -23.16
C GLU A 225 -6.57 15.67 -21.85
N THR A 226 -6.14 14.49 -21.42
CA THR A 226 -6.56 13.86 -20.16
C THR A 226 -5.42 13.04 -19.56
N LEU A 227 -5.49 12.75 -18.26
CA LEU A 227 -4.68 11.71 -17.64
C LEU A 227 -5.14 10.31 -18.12
N PRO A 228 -4.27 9.29 -18.05
CA PRO A 228 -4.65 7.92 -18.42
C PRO A 228 -5.73 7.39 -17.46
N LYS A 229 -6.55 6.45 -17.94
CA LYS A 229 -7.67 5.88 -17.19
C LYS A 229 -7.58 4.35 -17.13
N VAL A 230 -7.87 3.78 -15.97
CA VAL A 230 -8.08 2.33 -15.79
C VAL A 230 -9.56 1.99 -15.87
N PHE A 231 -10.41 2.84 -15.29
CA PHE A 231 -11.85 2.63 -15.23
C PHE A 231 -12.55 3.54 -16.25
N GLU A 232 -13.15 2.94 -17.28
CA GLU A 232 -13.80 3.66 -18.38
C GLU A 232 -14.96 4.56 -17.92
N ASP A 233 -15.59 4.23 -16.80
CA ASP A 233 -16.70 4.98 -16.20
C ASP A 233 -16.26 6.18 -15.34
N SER A 234 -14.95 6.42 -15.20
CA SER A 234 -14.41 7.59 -14.49
C SER A 234 -14.62 8.88 -15.29
N LYS A 235 -15.25 9.88 -14.68
CA LYS A 235 -15.38 11.22 -15.26
C LYS A 235 -14.05 11.96 -15.27
N GLN A 236 -13.33 11.91 -14.16
CA GLN A 236 -12.07 12.63 -13.95
C GLN A 236 -11.02 11.69 -13.34
N THR A 237 -9.76 12.00 -13.61
CA THR A 237 -8.60 11.34 -13.01
C THR A 237 -7.78 12.39 -12.27
N VAL A 238 -7.31 12.03 -11.07
CA VAL A 238 -6.46 12.85 -10.21
C VAL A 238 -5.16 12.11 -9.95
N LEU A 239 -4.03 12.80 -10.08
CA LEU A 239 -2.74 12.23 -9.69
C LEU A 239 -2.51 12.48 -8.19
N VAL A 240 -2.15 11.43 -7.47
CA VAL A 240 -1.98 11.45 -6.02
C VAL A 240 -0.56 11.02 -5.66
N TRP A 241 0.13 11.89 -4.94
CA TRP A 241 1.43 11.60 -4.34
C TRP A 241 1.25 11.12 -2.90
N SER A 242 1.54 9.85 -2.64
CA SER A 242 1.57 9.34 -1.26
C SER A 242 2.94 9.65 -0.65
N VAL A 243 2.95 10.29 0.51
CA VAL A 243 4.17 10.75 1.21
C VAL A 243 4.03 10.52 2.72
N SER A 244 5.15 10.34 3.43
CA SER A 244 5.15 10.05 4.87
C SER A 244 4.68 11.22 5.74
N ALA A 245 5.13 12.44 5.42
CA ALA A 245 4.92 13.64 6.23
C ALA A 245 4.83 14.90 5.37
N ASP A 246 4.21 15.95 5.91
CA ASP A 246 4.11 17.28 5.29
C ASP A 246 5.49 17.90 5.00
N GLU A 247 6.51 17.62 5.83
CA GLU A 247 7.91 18.03 5.57
C GLU A 247 8.42 17.49 4.23
N GLY A 248 8.02 16.27 3.87
CA GLY A 248 8.35 15.67 2.59
C GLY A 248 7.76 16.45 1.41
N ILE A 249 6.51 16.91 1.53
CA ILE A 249 5.86 17.77 0.52
C ILE A 249 6.66 19.06 0.37
N ARG A 250 6.94 19.78 1.48
CA ARG A 250 7.70 21.03 1.45
C ARG A 250 9.04 20.84 0.76
N SER A 251 9.80 19.83 1.17
CA SER A 251 11.12 19.52 0.60
C SER A 251 11.04 19.25 -0.91
N LEU A 252 10.06 18.46 -1.35
CA LEU A 252 9.92 18.05 -2.75
C LEU A 252 9.42 19.18 -3.67
N VAL A 253 8.39 19.91 -3.24
CA VAL A 253 7.79 21.00 -4.01
C VAL A 253 8.74 22.18 -4.07
N HIS A 254 9.39 22.54 -2.95
CA HIS A 254 10.41 23.59 -2.92
C HIS A 254 11.59 23.27 -3.85
N SER A 255 12.00 22.00 -3.91
CA SER A 255 13.10 21.54 -4.78
C SER A 255 12.68 21.33 -6.25
N PHE A 256 11.44 21.68 -6.59
CA PHE A 256 10.90 21.50 -7.93
C PHE A 256 10.25 22.78 -8.47
N ASP A 257 11.11 23.69 -8.92
CA ASP A 257 10.82 25.00 -9.56
C ASP A 257 9.75 25.03 -10.67
N SER A 258 9.27 23.87 -11.14
CA SER A 258 8.22 23.75 -12.17
C SER A 258 7.15 22.74 -11.75
N PHE A 259 6.78 22.75 -10.47
CA PHE A 259 5.58 22.06 -9.97
C PHE A 259 4.30 22.78 -10.44
N GLU A 260 4.18 23.00 -11.75
CA GLU A 260 2.98 23.53 -12.38
C GLU A 260 1.86 22.47 -12.41
N GLN A 261 0.63 22.91 -12.18
CA GLN A 261 -0.56 22.07 -12.16
C GLN A 261 -1.23 22.05 -13.56
N ASP A 262 -0.66 21.28 -14.50
CA ASP A 262 -1.32 21.02 -15.81
C ASP A 262 -2.61 20.19 -15.67
N PHE A 263 -2.73 19.48 -14.55
CA PHE A 263 -3.85 18.65 -14.14
C PHE A 263 -3.89 18.60 -12.62
N MET A 264 -5.03 18.19 -12.06
CA MET A 264 -5.21 18.12 -10.61
C MET A 264 -4.24 17.13 -9.97
N GLN A 265 -3.49 17.63 -9.00
CA GLN A 265 -2.55 16.86 -8.19
C GLN A 265 -2.90 17.02 -6.71
N LEU A 266 -2.90 15.92 -5.98
CA LEU A 266 -3.08 15.90 -4.53
C LEU A 266 -1.93 15.15 -3.88
N PHE A 267 -1.69 15.43 -2.62
CA PHE A 267 -0.89 14.59 -1.75
C PHE A 267 -1.78 13.86 -0.77
N ILE A 268 -1.41 12.64 -0.40
CA ILE A 268 -1.97 11.93 0.74
C ILE A 268 -0.84 11.61 1.71
N VAL A 269 -1.02 12.01 2.97
CA VAL A 269 0.06 12.07 3.95
C VAL A 269 -0.15 11.06 5.06
N ASP A 270 0.83 10.18 5.26
CA ASP A 270 0.70 9.03 6.17
C ASP A 270 0.47 9.47 7.63
N GLU A 271 1.15 10.53 8.09
CA GLU A 271 1.00 11.04 9.47
C GLU A 271 -0.46 11.44 9.79
N HIS A 272 -1.22 11.84 8.76
CA HIS A 272 -2.61 12.27 8.88
C HIS A 272 -3.62 11.17 8.55
N LEU A 273 -3.17 9.95 8.22
CA LEU A 273 -4.04 8.82 7.87
C LEU A 273 -4.91 8.32 9.01
N HIS A 274 -4.76 8.79 10.24
CA HIS A 274 -5.74 8.50 11.30
C HIS A 274 -7.17 9.01 10.92
N ASN A 275 -7.27 9.99 10.01
CA ASN A 275 -8.51 10.43 9.40
C ASN A 275 -8.34 10.61 7.88
N ILE A 276 -8.69 9.58 7.11
CA ILE A 276 -8.60 9.60 5.64
C ILE A 276 -9.31 10.80 4.98
N ARG A 277 -10.34 11.40 5.60
CA ARG A 277 -11.02 12.58 5.05
C ARG A 277 -10.11 13.80 4.97
N THR A 278 -9.29 14.01 6.00
CA THR A 278 -8.41 15.18 6.16
C THR A 278 -6.93 14.84 5.95
N ALA A 279 -6.61 13.65 5.43
CA ALA A 279 -5.24 13.22 5.17
C ALA A 279 -4.65 13.80 3.86
N TRP A 280 -5.43 14.57 3.12
CA TRP A 280 -5.09 15.05 1.79
C TRP A 280 -4.57 16.48 1.83
N ARG A 281 -3.65 16.80 0.94
CA ARG A 281 -3.09 18.15 0.80
C ARG A 281 -3.08 18.61 -0.64
N THR A 282 -3.27 19.90 -0.82
CA THR A 282 -2.78 20.63 -2.01
C THR A 282 -1.46 21.28 -1.65
N ALA A 283 -0.60 21.47 -2.64
CA ALA A 283 0.65 22.18 -2.45
C ALA A 283 0.91 23.12 -3.63
N GLU A 284 1.36 24.32 -3.32
CA GLU A 284 1.71 25.35 -4.29
C GLU A 284 3.07 25.95 -3.93
N GLN A 285 3.89 26.19 -4.96
CA GLN A 285 5.18 26.83 -4.78
C GLN A 285 4.97 28.35 -4.74
N GLU A 286 5.40 28.97 -3.65
CA GLU A 286 5.46 30.43 -3.49
C GLU A 286 6.92 30.90 -3.63
N GLU A 287 7.17 32.22 -3.74
CA GLU A 287 8.48 32.79 -4.09
C GLU A 287 9.66 32.26 -3.24
N ASN A 288 9.44 31.90 -1.97
CA ASN A 288 10.48 31.36 -1.08
C ASN A 288 10.00 30.22 -0.14
N ASP A 289 8.77 29.74 -0.28
CA ASP A 289 8.20 28.69 0.57
C ASP A 289 7.20 27.84 -0.22
N VAL A 290 6.61 26.84 0.42
CA VAL A 290 5.55 25.99 -0.12
C VAL A 290 4.31 26.16 0.76
N SER A 291 3.23 26.66 0.16
CA SER A 291 1.92 26.59 0.80
C SER A 291 1.40 25.16 0.75
N ILE A 292 0.95 24.66 1.90
CA ILE A 292 0.36 23.33 2.04
C ILE A 292 -0.97 23.49 2.75
N ASP A 293 -2.05 23.23 2.02
CA ASP A 293 -3.42 23.35 2.52
C ASP A 293 -4.08 21.99 2.65
N VAL A 294 -4.97 21.86 3.64
CA VAL A 294 -5.78 20.64 3.80
C VAL A 294 -6.83 20.59 2.70
N PHE A 295 -6.82 19.51 1.93
CA PHE A 295 -7.91 19.20 1.01
C PHE A 295 -8.93 18.32 1.74
N ASP A 296 -10.06 18.90 2.14
CA ASP A 296 -11.11 18.15 2.84
C ASP A 296 -11.93 17.29 1.87
N MET A 297 -11.80 15.97 1.96
CA MET A 297 -12.63 15.02 1.24
C MET A 297 -13.97 14.85 1.96
N ASP A 298 -14.75 15.93 2.03
CA ASP A 298 -15.95 16.07 2.85
C ASP A 298 -17.03 15.00 2.62
N PHE A 299 -17.05 14.40 1.44
CA PHE A 299 -17.92 13.28 1.08
C PHE A 299 -17.54 11.94 1.73
N ILE A 300 -16.36 11.83 2.35
CA ILE A 300 -15.94 10.66 3.13
C ILE A 300 -16.44 10.83 4.57
N THR A 301 -17.57 10.18 4.89
CA THR A 301 -18.19 10.20 6.23
C THR A 301 -17.81 8.99 7.07
#